data_AF-A0A0C2ZDV1-F1
#
_entry.id   AF-A0A0C2ZDV1-F1
#
_cell.length_a   1.000
_cell.length_b   1.000
_cell.length_c   1.000
_cell.angle_alpha   90.00
_cell.angle_beta   90.00
_cell.angle_gamma   90.00
#
_symmetry.space_group_name_H-M   'P 1'
#
loop_
_entity.id
_entity.type
_entity.pdbx_description
1 polymer ?
#
loop_
_entity_poly.entity_id
_entity_poly.type
_entity_poly.pdbx_seq_one_letter_code
_entity_poly.pdbx_strand_id
1 'polypeptide(L)'
;MKIEDIINLTNGTLATKPKINAIEGVTLYASKVERGDLFISNEQSEIDRAIEEGAYAIIYDEDEICTNDNEIAWIKVDSIYEAAFRIVRYVTLSKEAEFFYLTPHQMSFVKMIVTQKSNIVLLSDNWKKAFEQIVNSEGRLYIGSQIDMMQKIQPDIKRLSNQVDGYTMGGTLFKSTFKVEKFIYQEKEFAPFHFEILTKVVAFCQAFELPYAIDKIKYTKHFTPIFIDSDLTKTHPKNSDQVIIFVDNIHDIIQAREYIKYNGQWIKSIVLTPPNTKIAEFYDNPHWFKDSKEAIEILKNTHFNYAFVYTLDKSILKNIKEEYTLFDI
;
A
#
# COMPACT_ATOMS: atom_id res chain seq x y z
N MET A 1 1.12 31.80 1.61
CA MET A 1 1.20 31.83 3.09
C MET A 1 2.29 32.81 3.51
N LYS A 2 2.14 33.60 4.59
CA LYS A 2 3.23 34.51 5.02
C LYS A 2 4.39 33.71 5.62
N ILE A 3 5.62 34.20 5.47
CA ILE A 3 6.81 33.57 6.08
C ILE A 3 6.67 33.48 7.61
N GLU A 4 6.12 34.51 8.25
CA GLU A 4 5.86 34.52 9.70
C GLU A 4 4.89 33.40 10.13
N ASP A 5 3.85 33.13 9.34
CA ASP A 5 2.91 32.04 9.62
C ASP A 5 3.62 30.68 9.52
N ILE A 6 4.52 30.51 8.55
CA ILE A 6 5.32 29.28 8.39
C ILE A 6 6.22 29.08 9.60
N ILE A 7 6.98 30.10 10.00
CA ILE A 7 7.87 30.07 11.16
C ILE A 7 7.09 29.64 12.42
N ASN A 8 5.94 30.27 12.67
CA ASN A 8 5.08 29.94 13.80
C ASN A 8 4.51 28.52 13.70
N LEU A 9 4.09 28.09 12.51
CA LEU A 9 3.50 26.78 12.29
C LEU A 9 4.52 25.65 12.48
N THR A 10 5.73 25.84 11.97
CA THR A 10 6.80 24.83 12.00
C THR A 10 7.67 24.90 13.24
N ASN A 11 7.44 25.88 14.12
CA ASN A 11 8.34 26.26 15.21
C ASN A 11 9.78 26.51 14.70
N GLY A 12 9.88 27.10 13.52
CA GLY A 12 11.17 27.39 12.89
C GLY A 12 11.85 28.62 13.48
N THR A 13 13.13 28.76 13.17
CA THR A 13 13.93 29.95 13.42
C THR A 13 14.45 30.48 12.09
N LEU A 14 14.33 31.78 11.87
CA LEU A 14 14.79 32.41 10.64
C LEU A 14 16.29 32.73 10.77
N ALA A 15 17.11 32.13 9.90
CA ALA A 15 18.56 32.31 9.89
C ALA A 15 18.99 33.62 9.19
N THR A 16 18.12 34.21 8.36
CA THR A 16 18.43 35.40 7.55
C THR A 16 17.42 36.54 7.78
N LYS A 17 17.62 37.67 7.10
CA LYS A 17 16.65 38.77 6.99
C LYS A 17 16.15 38.86 5.54
N PRO A 18 15.27 37.96 5.11
CA PRO A 18 14.80 37.90 3.73
C PRO A 18 14.03 39.15 3.34
N LYS A 19 14.05 39.49 2.05
CA LYS A 19 13.18 40.54 1.49
C LYS A 19 11.77 40.02 1.17
N ILE A 20 11.64 38.70 1.01
CA ILE A 20 10.38 38.02 0.70
C ILE A 20 9.53 37.87 1.97
N ASN A 21 8.22 38.09 1.85
CA ASN A 21 7.28 38.01 2.98
C ASN A 21 6.24 36.89 2.87
N ALA A 22 6.14 36.22 1.71
CA ALA A 22 5.16 35.15 1.49
C ALA A 22 5.64 34.12 0.45
N ILE A 23 5.07 32.93 0.54
CA ILE A 23 5.19 31.84 -0.45
C ILE A 23 3.85 31.60 -1.17
N GLU A 24 3.94 31.01 -2.36
CA GLU A 24 2.79 30.63 -3.19
C GLU A 24 2.48 29.12 -3.11
N GLY A 25 3.50 28.27 -2.98
CA GLY A 25 3.35 26.81 -2.85
C GLY A 25 4.41 26.19 -1.93
N VAL A 26 4.35 24.87 -1.78
CA VAL A 26 5.30 24.10 -0.99
C VAL A 26 5.60 22.76 -1.63
N THR A 27 6.89 22.38 -1.69
CA THR A 27 7.30 21.07 -2.22
C THR A 27 8.51 20.47 -1.50
N LEU A 28 8.59 19.14 -1.54
CA LEU A 28 9.73 18.31 -1.08
C LEU A 28 10.60 17.80 -2.23
N TYR A 29 10.32 18.21 -3.48
CA TYR A 29 11.07 17.79 -4.66
C TYR A 29 11.60 18.99 -5.43
N ALA A 30 12.91 19.15 -5.51
CA ALA A 30 13.54 20.25 -6.25
C ALA A 30 13.07 20.34 -7.70
N SER A 31 12.75 19.19 -8.33
CA SER A 31 12.22 19.14 -9.70
C SER A 31 10.81 19.69 -9.89
N LYS A 32 10.11 20.04 -8.80
CA LYS A 32 8.74 20.57 -8.81
C LYS A 32 8.64 22.01 -8.32
N VAL A 33 9.78 22.61 -7.96
CA VAL A 33 9.80 23.97 -7.45
C VAL A 33 9.31 24.91 -8.54
N GLU A 34 8.32 25.72 -8.19
CA GLU A 34 7.89 26.87 -8.98
C GLU A 34 8.35 28.16 -8.31
N ARG A 35 8.40 29.24 -9.10
CA ARG A 35 8.77 30.55 -8.58
C ARG A 35 7.80 30.96 -7.47
N GLY A 36 8.35 31.22 -6.28
CA GLY A 36 7.56 31.60 -5.13
C GLY A 36 7.35 30.49 -4.10
N ASP A 37 7.85 29.28 -4.37
CA ASP A 37 7.64 28.14 -3.47
C ASP A 37 8.53 28.16 -2.23
N LEU A 38 8.02 27.49 -1.20
CA LEU A 38 8.83 26.95 -0.11
C LEU A 38 9.35 25.56 -0.50
N PHE A 39 10.66 25.36 -0.42
CA PHE A 39 11.28 24.05 -0.57
C PHE A 39 11.74 23.50 0.79
N ILE A 40 11.62 22.19 0.99
CA ILE A 40 12.00 21.51 2.23
C ILE A 40 13.02 20.41 1.91
N SER A 41 14.27 20.54 2.37
CA SER A 41 15.31 19.51 2.20
C SER A 41 16.51 19.75 3.11
N ASN A 42 17.30 18.70 3.32
CA ASN A 42 18.63 18.76 3.95
C ASN A 42 19.76 18.50 2.94
N GLU A 43 19.42 18.36 1.66
CA GLU A 43 20.40 18.04 0.64
C GLU A 43 20.85 19.33 -0.06
N GLN A 44 22.07 19.78 0.22
CA GLN A 44 22.58 21.06 -0.31
C GLN A 44 22.43 21.14 -1.84
N SER A 45 22.75 20.08 -2.57
CA SER A 45 22.61 20.06 -4.03
C SER A 45 21.16 20.19 -4.52
N GLU A 46 20.18 19.71 -3.75
CA GLU A 46 18.76 19.92 -4.07
C GLU A 46 18.30 21.33 -3.72
N ILE A 47 18.81 21.89 -2.62
CA ILE A 47 18.54 23.26 -2.20
C ILE A 47 19.08 24.25 -3.23
N ASP A 48 20.34 24.11 -3.64
CA ASP A 48 20.97 24.96 -4.67
C ASP A 48 20.13 24.97 -5.94
N ARG A 49 19.68 23.79 -6.38
CA ARG A 49 18.78 23.65 -7.51
C ARG A 49 17.42 24.33 -7.27
N ALA A 50 16.80 24.14 -6.11
CA ALA A 50 15.52 24.76 -5.79
C ALA A 50 15.60 26.30 -5.82
N ILE A 51 16.74 26.85 -5.37
CA ILE A 51 17.01 28.29 -5.44
C ILE A 51 17.08 28.76 -6.90
N GLU A 52 17.82 28.04 -7.75
CA GLU A 52 17.90 28.33 -9.19
C GLU A 52 16.52 28.30 -9.87
N GLU A 53 15.63 27.39 -9.45
CA GLU A 53 14.25 27.26 -9.96
C GLU A 53 13.28 28.30 -9.34
N GLY A 54 13.74 29.13 -8.40
CA GLY A 54 13.00 30.28 -7.87
C GLY A 54 12.30 30.06 -6.53
N ALA A 55 12.78 29.13 -5.70
CA ALA A 55 12.32 29.00 -4.32
C ALA A 55 12.53 30.30 -3.53
N TYR A 56 11.51 30.70 -2.76
CA TYR A 56 11.50 31.91 -1.93
C TYR A 56 11.85 31.62 -0.47
N ALA A 57 11.69 30.38 -0.05
CA ALA A 57 12.02 29.92 1.28
C ALA A 57 12.57 28.50 1.26
N ILE A 58 13.46 28.20 2.20
CA ILE A 58 14.03 26.88 2.42
C ILE A 58 13.79 26.48 3.88
N ILE A 59 13.20 25.29 4.12
CA ILE A 59 13.20 24.65 5.44
C ILE A 59 14.21 23.51 5.45
N TYR A 60 15.01 23.46 6.51
CA TYR A 60 16.05 22.46 6.76
C TYR A 60 16.19 22.21 8.27
N ASP A 61 16.76 21.07 8.67
CA ASP A 61 17.04 20.76 10.08
C ASP A 61 18.52 20.43 10.39
N GLU A 62 19.38 20.35 9.38
CA GLU A 62 20.82 20.09 9.56
C GLU A 62 21.66 21.38 9.73
N ASP A 63 22.74 21.30 10.49
CA ASP A 63 23.63 22.44 10.77
C ASP A 63 24.57 22.79 9.60
N GLU A 64 24.87 21.83 8.73
CA GLU A 64 25.85 21.94 7.65
C GLU A 64 25.32 22.70 6.41
N ILE A 65 24.06 23.11 6.41
CA ILE A 65 23.42 23.80 5.27
C ILE A 65 23.98 25.21 5.10
N CYS A 66 24.46 25.50 3.90
CA CYS A 66 25.02 26.80 3.55
C CYS A 66 23.93 27.81 3.21
N THR A 67 23.72 28.80 4.09
CA THR A 67 22.69 29.84 3.94
C THR A 67 23.28 31.14 3.36
N ASN A 68 23.76 31.11 2.11
CA ASN A 68 24.51 32.22 1.54
C ASN A 68 23.66 33.27 0.80
N ASP A 69 22.38 32.98 0.53
CA ASP A 69 21.48 33.91 -0.17
C ASP A 69 20.62 34.71 0.82
N ASN A 70 20.84 36.03 0.88
CA ASN A 70 20.11 36.92 1.79
C ASN A 70 18.71 37.33 1.28
N GLU A 71 18.35 37.01 0.04
CA GLU A 71 17.02 37.29 -0.49
C GLU A 71 16.02 36.21 -0.07
N ILE A 72 16.51 35.02 0.24
CA ILE A 72 15.73 33.82 0.57
C ILE A 72 15.49 33.72 2.07
N ALA A 73 14.29 33.24 2.42
CA ALA A 73 13.94 32.93 3.80
C ALA A 73 14.49 31.56 4.20
N TRP A 74 15.56 31.53 4.98
CA TRP A 74 16.15 30.30 5.51
C TRP A 74 15.56 29.98 6.88
N ILE A 75 14.77 28.91 6.96
CA ILE A 75 14.01 28.54 8.15
C ILE A 75 14.56 27.23 8.70
N LYS A 76 15.34 27.32 9.79
CA LYS A 76 15.85 26.14 10.49
C LYS A 76 14.78 25.59 11.44
N VAL A 77 14.54 24.28 11.41
CA VAL A 77 13.59 23.58 12.28
C VAL A 77 14.29 22.42 13.02
N ASP A 78 13.63 21.84 14.03
CA ASP A 78 14.16 20.65 14.73
C ASP A 78 13.99 19.36 13.91
N SER A 79 12.97 19.32 13.04
CA SER A 79 12.70 18.19 12.15
C SER A 79 11.91 18.62 10.93
N ILE A 80 12.47 18.44 9.73
CA ILE A 80 11.78 18.70 8.46
C ILE A 80 10.55 17.81 8.31
N TYR A 81 10.59 16.61 8.89
CA TYR A 81 9.48 15.66 8.87
C TYR A 81 8.30 16.18 9.70
N GLU A 82 8.53 16.62 10.95
CA GLU A 82 7.48 17.21 11.78
C GLU A 82 6.98 18.55 11.22
N ALA A 83 7.88 19.38 10.72
CA ALA A 83 7.53 20.66 10.09
C ALA A 83 6.62 20.44 8.86
N ALA A 84 6.95 19.48 7.99
CA ALA A 84 6.15 19.12 6.84
C ALA A 84 4.73 18.67 7.26
N PHE A 85 4.60 17.83 8.29
CA PHE A 85 3.28 17.39 8.75
C PHE A 85 2.45 18.48 9.44
N ARG A 86 3.09 19.48 10.07
CA ARG A 86 2.42 20.69 10.56
C ARG A 86 1.85 21.52 9.42
N ILE A 87 2.61 21.68 8.33
CA ILE A 87 2.14 22.33 7.10
C ILE A 87 0.95 21.57 6.50
N VAL A 88 1.07 20.25 6.35
CA VAL A 88 -0.03 19.41 5.85
C VAL A 88 -1.29 19.57 6.69
N ARG A 89 -1.16 19.50 8.03
CA ARG A 89 -2.28 19.68 8.96
C ARG A 89 -2.95 21.03 8.78
N TYR A 90 -2.18 22.11 8.63
CA TYR A 90 -2.75 23.43 8.35
C TYR A 90 -3.54 23.45 7.03
N VAL A 91 -2.97 22.88 5.96
CA VAL A 91 -3.61 22.82 4.64
C VAL A 91 -4.88 21.97 4.65
N THR A 92 -4.94 20.89 5.42
CA THR A 92 -6.10 20.00 5.46
C THR A 92 -7.21 20.49 6.36
N LEU A 93 -6.90 21.27 7.40
CA LEU A 93 -7.89 21.89 8.27
C LEU A 93 -8.84 22.82 7.51
N SER A 94 -8.33 23.57 6.53
CA SER A 94 -9.17 24.47 5.71
C SER A 94 -10.06 23.74 4.70
N LYS A 95 -9.78 22.46 4.41
CA LYS A 95 -10.47 21.65 3.39
C LYS A 95 -11.58 20.75 3.96
N GLU A 96 -11.77 20.73 5.29
CA GLU A 96 -12.62 19.74 5.97
C GLU A 96 -12.25 18.30 5.55
N ALA A 97 -10.94 18.03 5.47
CA ALA A 97 -10.44 16.76 4.97
C ALA A 97 -10.79 15.59 5.90
N GLU A 98 -11.14 14.45 5.30
CA GLU A 98 -11.36 13.19 5.98
C GLU A 98 -10.22 12.21 5.69
N PHE A 99 -9.72 11.58 6.75
CA PHE A 99 -8.65 10.58 6.66
C PHE A 99 -9.15 9.21 7.08
N PHE A 100 -8.93 8.22 6.21
CA PHE A 100 -9.26 6.82 6.44
C PHE A 100 -8.01 5.94 6.42
N TYR A 101 -7.80 5.21 7.52
CA TYR A 101 -6.87 4.11 7.56
C TYR A 101 -7.54 2.86 7.00
N LEU A 102 -6.91 2.28 5.99
CA LEU A 102 -7.27 0.98 5.43
C LEU A 102 -6.12 0.00 5.64
N THR A 103 -6.47 -1.24 5.98
CA THR A 103 -5.48 -2.33 5.95
C THR A 103 -4.97 -2.52 4.52
N PRO A 104 -3.78 -3.14 4.32
CA PRO A 104 -3.27 -3.44 2.98
C PRO A 104 -4.30 -4.18 2.09
N HIS A 105 -5.05 -5.12 2.66
CA HIS A 105 -6.12 -5.84 1.96
C HIS A 105 -7.26 -4.91 1.51
N GLN A 106 -7.79 -4.10 2.41
CA GLN A 106 -8.84 -3.12 2.09
C GLN A 106 -8.36 -2.15 1.00
N MET A 107 -7.12 -1.66 1.10
CA MET A 107 -6.50 -0.78 0.12
C MET A 107 -6.37 -1.45 -1.26
N SER A 108 -6.01 -2.74 -1.31
CA SER A 108 -5.96 -3.51 -2.56
C SER A 108 -7.34 -3.61 -3.22
N PHE A 109 -8.41 -3.83 -2.45
CA PHE A 109 -9.78 -3.83 -2.98
C PHE A 109 -10.22 -2.46 -3.46
N VAL A 110 -9.97 -1.38 -2.71
CA VAL A 110 -10.26 -0.01 -3.15
C VAL A 110 -9.57 0.29 -4.48
N LYS A 111 -8.27 0.01 -4.59
CA LYS A 111 -7.49 0.21 -5.82
C LYS A 111 -8.02 -0.59 -7.01
N MET A 112 -8.64 -1.73 -6.76
CA MET A 112 -9.14 -2.67 -7.77
C MET A 112 -10.54 -2.30 -8.28
N ILE A 113 -11.47 -1.98 -7.38
CA ILE A 113 -12.89 -1.82 -7.76
C ILE A 113 -13.27 -0.38 -8.05
N VAL A 114 -12.64 0.61 -7.42
CA VAL A 114 -12.94 2.03 -7.67
C VAL A 114 -12.55 2.38 -9.10
N THR A 115 -13.51 2.88 -9.88
CA THR A 115 -13.34 3.13 -11.31
C THR A 115 -12.91 4.55 -11.63
N GLN A 116 -13.18 5.50 -10.73
CA GLN A 116 -12.80 6.90 -10.86
C GLN A 116 -12.21 7.41 -9.54
N LYS A 117 -11.05 8.07 -9.63
CA LYS A 117 -10.29 8.52 -8.45
C LYS A 117 -10.31 10.04 -8.26
N SER A 118 -11.21 10.76 -8.96
CA SER A 118 -11.27 12.22 -8.91
C SER A 118 -11.53 12.75 -7.49
N ASN A 119 -12.25 11.98 -6.66
CA ASN A 119 -12.69 12.41 -5.34
C ASN A 119 -11.95 11.70 -4.20
N ILE A 120 -10.89 10.94 -4.50
CA ILE A 120 -10.08 10.24 -3.49
C ILE A 120 -8.59 10.40 -3.75
N VAL A 121 -7.82 10.54 -2.67
CA VAL A 121 -6.37 10.54 -2.70
C VAL A 121 -5.86 9.32 -1.96
N LEU A 122 -5.27 8.38 -2.71
CA LEU A 122 -4.62 7.22 -2.14
C LEU A 122 -3.18 7.57 -1.77
N LEU A 123 -2.93 7.74 -0.47
CA LEU A 123 -1.65 8.13 0.07
C LEU A 123 -0.60 7.04 -0.15
N SER A 124 0.59 7.49 -0.53
CA SER A 124 1.81 6.68 -0.59
C SER A 124 2.31 6.35 0.81
N ASP A 125 2.93 5.18 0.97
CA ASP A 125 3.62 4.81 2.21
C ASP A 125 4.92 5.64 2.42
N ASN A 126 5.50 6.19 1.34
CA ASN A 126 6.58 7.17 1.42
C ASN A 126 6.00 8.55 1.79
N TRP A 127 6.46 9.11 2.92
CA TRP A 127 5.94 10.35 3.48
C TRP A 127 6.14 11.58 2.59
N LYS A 128 7.27 11.69 1.86
CA LYS A 128 7.51 12.81 0.93
C LYS A 128 6.48 12.80 -0.19
N LYS A 129 6.19 11.63 -0.75
CA LYS A 129 5.13 11.47 -1.75
C LYS A 129 3.74 11.72 -1.16
N ALA A 130 3.47 11.27 0.06
CA ALA A 130 2.19 11.51 0.73
C ALA A 130 1.95 13.01 0.98
N PHE A 131 2.98 13.73 1.43
CA PHE A 131 2.96 15.19 1.58
C PHE A 131 2.56 15.85 0.25
N GLU A 132 3.27 15.54 -0.83
CA GLU A 132 2.98 16.07 -2.17
C GLU A 132 1.56 15.77 -2.64
N GLN A 133 1.07 14.55 -2.36
CA GLN A 133 -0.29 14.16 -2.70
C GLN A 133 -1.34 14.94 -1.93
N ILE A 134 -1.02 15.43 -0.73
CA ILE A 134 -1.98 16.19 0.09
C ILE A 134 -1.97 17.66 -0.26
N VAL A 135 -0.79 18.28 -0.31
CA VAL A 135 -0.67 19.73 -0.54
C VAL A 135 -1.14 20.13 -1.94
N ASN A 136 -0.89 19.29 -2.95
CA ASN A 136 -1.26 19.55 -4.35
C ASN A 136 -2.64 19.01 -4.75
N SER A 137 -3.42 18.48 -3.81
CA SER A 137 -4.73 17.91 -4.11
C SER A 137 -5.86 18.84 -3.69
N GLU A 138 -6.85 19.00 -4.57
CA GLU A 138 -8.16 19.58 -4.25
C GLU A 138 -9.10 18.59 -3.54
N GLY A 139 -8.68 17.33 -3.39
CA GLY A 139 -9.44 16.28 -2.75
C GLY A 139 -9.64 16.53 -1.26
N ARG A 140 -10.73 15.98 -0.73
CA ARG A 140 -11.04 16.02 0.71
C ARG A 140 -10.98 14.66 1.37
N LEU A 141 -10.99 13.57 0.61
CA LEU A 141 -10.95 12.21 1.14
C LEU A 141 -9.59 11.57 0.88
N TYR A 142 -8.84 11.36 1.96
CA TYR A 142 -7.50 10.80 1.95
C TYR A 142 -7.51 9.41 2.57
N ILE A 143 -6.91 8.45 1.88
CA ILE A 143 -6.90 7.04 2.27
C ILE A 143 -5.46 6.55 2.34
N GLY A 144 -5.04 6.00 3.47
CA GLY A 144 -3.66 5.52 3.67
C GLY A 144 -3.57 4.22 4.43
N SER A 145 -2.37 3.64 4.41
CA SER A 145 -1.99 2.40 5.11
C SER A 145 -0.96 2.59 6.22
N GLN A 146 -0.45 3.82 6.41
CA GLN A 146 0.52 4.17 7.47
C GLN A 146 -0.17 4.98 8.56
N ILE A 147 -0.71 4.30 9.58
CA ILE A 147 -1.50 4.94 10.63
C ILE A 147 -0.68 6.00 11.40
N ASP A 148 0.57 5.69 11.76
CA ASP A 148 1.41 6.58 12.57
C ASP A 148 1.72 7.90 11.83
N MET A 149 1.98 7.81 10.53
CA MET A 149 2.16 8.98 9.67
C MET A 149 0.89 9.81 9.58
N MET A 150 -0.26 9.17 9.36
CA MET A 150 -1.54 9.86 9.25
C MET A 150 -1.94 10.56 10.55
N GLN A 151 -1.64 9.94 11.70
CA GLN A 151 -1.93 10.50 13.03
C GLN A 151 -1.16 11.79 13.33
N LYS A 152 -0.05 12.06 12.62
CA LYS A 152 0.66 13.35 12.69
C LYS A 152 -0.12 14.48 12.02
N ILE A 153 -0.96 14.16 11.06
CA ILE A 153 -1.84 15.13 10.39
C ILE A 153 -3.09 15.35 11.23
N GLN A 154 -3.80 14.27 11.57
CA GLN A 154 -5.04 14.31 12.31
C GLN A 154 -5.10 13.15 13.31
N PRO A 155 -5.40 13.41 14.60
CA PRO A 155 -5.40 12.34 15.60
C PRO A 155 -6.53 11.32 15.39
N ASP A 156 -7.71 11.80 14.97
CA ASP A 156 -8.90 10.96 14.76
C ASP A 156 -8.94 10.44 13.32
N ILE A 157 -8.26 9.32 13.08
CA ILE A 157 -8.24 8.63 11.79
C ILE A 157 -9.35 7.59 11.74
N LYS A 158 -10.25 7.74 10.76
CA LYS A 158 -11.40 6.85 10.56
C LYS A 158 -10.97 5.48 10.03
N ARG A 159 -11.80 4.47 10.26
CA ARG A 159 -11.63 3.09 9.77
C ARG A 159 -12.93 2.61 9.14
N LEU A 160 -12.84 1.58 8.30
CA LEU A 160 -14.04 0.94 7.76
C LEU A 160 -14.75 0.16 8.87
N SER A 161 -15.95 0.60 9.26
CA SER A 161 -16.78 -0.03 10.28
C SER A 161 -18.06 -0.65 9.72
N ASN A 162 -18.67 -0.01 8.73
CA ASN A 162 -19.91 -0.47 8.10
C ASN A 162 -19.63 -1.48 6.99
N GLN A 163 -20.62 -2.33 6.71
CA GLN A 163 -20.62 -3.27 5.59
C GLN A 163 -22.00 -3.27 4.92
N VAL A 164 -22.04 -3.51 3.62
CA VAL A 164 -23.30 -3.74 2.90
C VAL A 164 -23.81 -5.16 3.11
N ASP A 165 -25.11 -5.35 2.94
CA ASP A 165 -25.72 -6.66 2.98
C ASP A 165 -25.20 -7.56 1.85
N GLY A 166 -24.92 -8.82 2.19
CA GLY A 166 -24.49 -9.81 1.22
C GLY A 166 -24.10 -11.13 1.85
N TYR A 167 -23.91 -12.15 1.01
CA TYR A 167 -23.45 -13.46 1.45
C TYR A 167 -22.78 -14.23 0.31
N THR A 168 -21.89 -15.14 0.66
CA THR A 168 -21.33 -16.13 -0.27
C THR A 168 -22.38 -17.22 -0.53
N MET A 169 -22.60 -17.55 -1.80
CA MET A 169 -23.59 -18.56 -2.21
C MET A 169 -22.94 -19.93 -2.41
N GLY A 170 -21.68 -19.95 -2.79
CA GLY A 170 -20.92 -21.17 -3.03
C GLY A 170 -19.68 -20.91 -3.86
N GLY A 171 -18.90 -21.97 -4.09
CA GLY A 171 -17.67 -21.90 -4.87
C GLY A 171 -16.57 -22.78 -4.31
N THR A 172 -15.36 -22.50 -4.77
CA THR A 172 -14.10 -23.09 -4.32
C THR A 172 -13.28 -22.04 -3.57
N LEU A 173 -12.12 -22.44 -3.05
CA LEU A 173 -11.15 -21.51 -2.46
C LEU A 173 -10.69 -20.39 -3.42
N PHE A 174 -10.81 -20.65 -4.73
CA PHE A 174 -10.27 -19.81 -5.79
C PHE A 174 -11.37 -19.08 -6.58
N LYS A 175 -12.57 -19.66 -6.64
CA LYS A 175 -13.71 -19.06 -7.33
C LYS A 175 -14.91 -18.97 -6.42
N SER A 176 -15.46 -17.78 -6.28
CA SER A 176 -16.63 -17.55 -5.43
C SER A 176 -17.79 -17.00 -6.24
N THR A 177 -18.98 -17.53 -5.97
CA THR A 177 -20.26 -16.93 -6.35
C THR A 177 -20.87 -16.31 -5.10
N PHE A 178 -21.21 -15.02 -5.17
CA PHE A 178 -21.69 -14.28 -4.02
C PHE A 178 -22.72 -13.22 -4.42
N LYS A 179 -23.55 -12.83 -3.46
CA LYS A 179 -24.53 -11.76 -3.61
C LYS A 179 -24.07 -10.56 -2.79
N VAL A 180 -24.05 -9.38 -3.41
CA VAL A 180 -23.90 -8.09 -2.73
C VAL A 180 -25.15 -7.28 -3.05
N GLU A 181 -25.88 -6.91 -2.01
CA GLU A 181 -27.18 -6.25 -2.08
C GLU A 181 -28.16 -6.96 -3.04
N LYS A 182 -28.41 -6.40 -4.23
CA LYS A 182 -29.36 -6.93 -5.22
C LYS A 182 -28.68 -7.70 -6.35
N PHE A 183 -27.35 -7.67 -6.42
CA PHE A 183 -26.60 -8.21 -7.54
C PHE A 183 -25.89 -9.51 -7.17
N ILE A 184 -25.91 -10.47 -8.10
CA ILE A 184 -25.20 -11.74 -7.97
C ILE A 184 -23.98 -11.69 -8.89
N TYR A 185 -22.82 -12.00 -8.31
CA TYR A 185 -21.55 -12.11 -9.00
C TYR A 185 -21.15 -13.57 -9.03
N GLN A 186 -21.14 -14.17 -10.22
CA GLN A 186 -20.89 -15.59 -10.41
C GLN A 186 -19.43 -15.87 -10.76
N GLU A 187 -18.89 -16.94 -10.17
CA GLU A 187 -17.60 -17.55 -10.53
C GLU A 187 -16.42 -16.56 -10.60
N LYS A 188 -16.39 -15.57 -9.69
CA LYS A 188 -15.31 -14.58 -9.61
C LYS A 188 -14.04 -15.20 -9.04
N GLU A 189 -12.89 -14.83 -9.61
CA GLU A 189 -11.54 -15.16 -9.09
C GLU A 189 -11.32 -14.45 -7.75
N PHE A 190 -11.87 -15.03 -6.69
CA PHE A 190 -12.04 -14.39 -5.41
C PHE A 190 -12.08 -15.44 -4.31
N ALA A 191 -11.26 -15.26 -3.29
CA ALA A 191 -11.25 -16.13 -2.12
C ALA A 191 -12.48 -15.82 -1.24
N PRO A 192 -13.28 -16.83 -0.85
CA PRO A 192 -14.55 -16.60 -0.16
C PRO A 192 -14.40 -15.90 1.20
N PHE A 193 -13.29 -16.13 1.90
CA PHE A 193 -13.00 -15.50 3.18
C PHE A 193 -12.63 -14.00 3.08
N HIS A 194 -12.38 -13.47 1.88
CA HIS A 194 -12.22 -12.02 1.66
C HIS A 194 -13.55 -11.28 1.53
N PHE A 195 -14.70 -11.98 1.58
CA PHE A 195 -16.01 -11.40 1.35
C PHE A 195 -16.37 -10.27 2.33
N GLU A 196 -16.05 -10.41 3.61
CA GLU A 196 -16.27 -9.36 4.60
C GLU A 196 -15.47 -8.09 4.29
N ILE A 197 -14.23 -8.23 3.80
CA ILE A 197 -13.40 -7.09 3.41
C ILE A 197 -14.05 -6.37 2.22
N LEU A 198 -14.52 -7.13 1.23
CA LEU A 198 -15.19 -6.57 0.06
C LEU A 198 -16.43 -5.77 0.45
N THR A 199 -17.32 -6.31 1.29
CA THR A 199 -18.56 -5.64 1.69
C THR A 199 -18.31 -4.35 2.48
N LYS A 200 -17.24 -4.31 3.29
CA LYS A 200 -16.77 -3.07 3.93
C LYS A 200 -16.26 -2.03 2.93
N VAL A 201 -15.49 -2.46 1.93
CA VAL A 201 -15.02 -1.55 0.87
C VAL A 201 -16.18 -1.03 0.01
N VAL A 202 -17.18 -1.86 -0.28
CA VAL A 202 -18.38 -1.43 -1.02
C VAL A 202 -19.18 -0.41 -0.21
N ALA A 203 -19.39 -0.65 1.09
CA ALA A 203 -20.06 0.32 1.98
C ALA A 203 -19.34 1.66 2.02
N PHE A 204 -18.00 1.63 2.07
CA PHE A 204 -17.18 2.83 1.97
C PHE A 204 -17.37 3.56 0.64
N CYS A 205 -17.35 2.85 -0.48
CA CYS A 205 -17.58 3.47 -1.78
C CYS A 205 -18.96 4.11 -1.87
N GLN A 206 -20.00 3.50 -1.32
CA GLN A 206 -21.35 4.06 -1.28
C GLN A 206 -21.44 5.31 -0.39
N ALA A 207 -20.86 5.26 0.82
CA ALA A 207 -20.89 6.36 1.77
C ALA A 207 -20.23 7.66 1.25
N PHE A 208 -19.23 7.51 0.37
CA PHE A 208 -18.49 8.62 -0.23
C PHE A 208 -18.76 8.81 -1.72
N GLU A 209 -19.83 8.20 -2.23
CA GLU A 209 -20.28 8.31 -3.63
C GLU A 209 -19.17 8.01 -4.67
N LEU A 210 -18.28 7.07 -4.35
CA LEU A 210 -17.17 6.67 -5.20
C LEU A 210 -17.65 5.69 -6.26
N PRO A 211 -17.53 5.98 -7.57
CA PRO A 211 -17.88 5.01 -8.60
C PRO A 211 -17.03 3.74 -8.48
N TYR A 212 -17.67 2.58 -8.42
CA TYR A 212 -17.00 1.28 -8.30
C TYR A 212 -17.61 0.21 -9.22
N ALA A 213 -16.84 -0.84 -9.50
CA ALA A 213 -17.27 -1.99 -10.27
C ALA A 213 -16.74 -3.29 -9.64
N ILE A 214 -17.61 -4.00 -8.92
CA ILE A 214 -17.30 -5.31 -8.29
C ILE A 214 -16.86 -6.34 -9.36
N ASP A 215 -17.30 -6.19 -10.62
CA ASP A 215 -16.87 -7.08 -11.70
C ASP A 215 -15.36 -7.07 -11.98
N LYS A 216 -14.64 -6.02 -11.55
CA LYS A 216 -13.18 -5.92 -11.65
C LYS A 216 -12.44 -6.79 -10.63
N ILE A 217 -13.14 -7.42 -9.70
CA ILE A 217 -12.52 -8.25 -8.67
C ILE A 217 -11.75 -9.40 -9.29
N LYS A 218 -10.53 -9.55 -8.79
CA LYS A 218 -9.60 -10.64 -9.03
C LYS A 218 -8.84 -10.92 -7.73
N TYR A 219 -7.94 -11.89 -7.77
CA TYR A 219 -6.96 -12.08 -6.70
C TYR A 219 -6.14 -10.82 -6.45
N THR A 220 -5.91 -10.53 -5.19
CA THR A 220 -4.97 -9.49 -4.77
C THR A 220 -3.57 -10.10 -4.62
N LYS A 221 -2.55 -9.26 -4.50
CA LYS A 221 -1.17 -9.72 -4.19
C LYS A 221 -1.10 -10.50 -2.86
N HIS A 222 -2.08 -10.33 -1.98
CA HIS A 222 -2.13 -10.94 -0.65
C HIS A 222 -2.47 -12.43 -0.70
N PHE A 223 -3.14 -12.87 -1.78
CA PHE A 223 -3.53 -14.26 -1.98
C PHE A 223 -3.57 -14.57 -3.48
N THR A 224 -2.43 -14.97 -4.04
CA THR A 224 -2.27 -15.21 -5.48
C THR A 224 -2.09 -16.70 -5.78
N PRO A 225 -3.14 -17.40 -6.24
CA PRO A 225 -3.04 -18.79 -6.66
C PRO A 225 -2.45 -18.93 -8.06
N ILE A 226 -1.54 -19.89 -8.23
CA ILE A 226 -0.93 -20.28 -9.50
C ILE A 226 -1.10 -21.80 -9.64
N PHE A 227 -1.91 -22.20 -10.62
CA PHE A 227 -2.13 -23.60 -10.97
C PHE A 227 -0.93 -24.11 -11.77
N ILE A 228 -0.43 -25.28 -11.39
CA ILE A 228 0.79 -25.87 -11.93
C ILE A 228 0.61 -27.33 -12.34
N ASP A 229 1.36 -27.79 -13.33
CA ASP A 229 1.48 -29.22 -13.65
C ASP A 229 2.55 -29.89 -12.76
N SER A 230 2.83 -31.17 -13.05
CA SER A 230 3.84 -31.97 -12.34
C SER A 230 5.26 -31.41 -12.46
N ASP A 231 5.53 -30.59 -13.48
CA ASP A 231 6.84 -29.96 -13.73
C ASP A 231 6.92 -28.56 -13.13
N LEU A 232 5.99 -28.22 -12.23
CA LEU A 232 5.80 -26.89 -11.63
C LEU A 232 5.59 -25.79 -12.68
N THR A 233 5.15 -26.14 -13.89
CA THR A 233 4.88 -25.19 -14.96
C THR A 233 3.45 -24.70 -14.86
N LYS A 234 3.26 -23.38 -15.03
CA LYS A 234 1.93 -22.77 -14.97
C LYS A 234 1.01 -23.40 -16.02
N THR A 235 -0.15 -23.88 -15.57
CA THR A 235 -1.18 -24.49 -16.42
C THR A 235 -2.56 -23.91 -16.14
N HIS A 236 -3.57 -24.38 -16.88
CA HIS A 236 -4.95 -23.97 -16.71
C HIS A 236 -5.57 -24.65 -15.48
N PRO A 237 -6.44 -23.99 -14.69
CA PRO A 237 -7.03 -24.57 -13.48
C PRO A 237 -7.75 -25.92 -13.64
N LYS A 238 -8.23 -26.22 -14.85
CA LYS A 238 -8.92 -27.49 -15.17
C LYS A 238 -7.97 -28.68 -15.35
N ASN A 239 -6.67 -28.41 -15.52
CA ASN A 239 -5.66 -29.38 -15.89
C ASN A 239 -4.68 -29.64 -14.73
N SER A 240 -5.05 -29.25 -13.50
CA SER A 240 -4.14 -29.26 -12.36
C SER A 240 -4.85 -29.52 -11.06
N ASP A 241 -4.32 -30.48 -10.32
CA ASP A 241 -4.67 -30.76 -8.93
C ASP A 241 -3.71 -30.08 -7.93
N GLN A 242 -2.77 -29.27 -8.45
CA GLN A 242 -1.68 -28.63 -7.70
C GLN A 242 -1.70 -27.10 -7.85
N VAL A 243 -1.73 -26.40 -6.72
CA VAL A 243 -1.78 -24.93 -6.68
C VAL A 243 -0.73 -24.39 -5.73
N ILE A 244 0.12 -23.50 -6.22
CA ILE A 244 0.99 -22.68 -5.39
C ILE A 244 0.27 -21.37 -5.09
N ILE A 245 0.11 -21.05 -3.81
CA ILE A 245 -0.63 -19.88 -3.34
C ILE A 245 0.37 -18.94 -2.66
N PHE A 246 0.72 -17.86 -3.36
CA PHE A 246 1.60 -16.83 -2.81
C PHE A 246 0.81 -15.92 -1.88
N VAL A 247 1.33 -15.71 -0.68
CA VAL A 247 0.68 -14.97 0.39
C VAL A 247 1.67 -14.09 1.12
N ASP A 248 1.24 -12.87 1.48
CA ASP A 248 2.09 -11.90 2.19
C ASP A 248 1.66 -11.72 3.65
N ASN A 249 0.72 -12.53 4.13
CA ASN A 249 0.23 -12.49 5.51
C ASN A 249 -0.19 -13.88 6.00
N ILE A 250 -0.01 -14.13 7.30
CA ILE A 250 -0.34 -15.42 7.94
C ILE A 250 -1.86 -15.60 8.06
N HIS A 251 -2.61 -14.51 8.22
CA HIS A 251 -4.06 -14.58 8.43
C HIS A 251 -4.79 -15.25 7.26
N ASP A 252 -4.42 -14.92 6.02
CA ASP A 252 -4.99 -15.54 4.82
C ASP A 252 -4.64 -17.03 4.71
N ILE A 253 -3.46 -17.45 5.19
CA ILE A 253 -3.10 -18.89 5.29
C ILE A 253 -4.07 -19.60 6.24
N ILE A 254 -4.31 -19.00 7.41
CA ILE A 254 -5.20 -19.57 8.43
C ILE A 254 -6.62 -19.69 7.87
N GLN A 255 -7.18 -18.59 7.34
CA GLN A 255 -8.52 -18.57 6.77
C GLN A 255 -8.69 -19.57 5.61
N ALA A 256 -7.71 -19.66 4.71
CA ALA A 256 -7.75 -20.61 3.62
C ALA A 256 -7.70 -22.06 4.11
N ARG A 257 -6.90 -22.37 5.13
CA ARG A 257 -6.82 -23.72 5.70
C ARG A 257 -8.05 -24.11 6.50
N GLU A 258 -8.67 -23.17 7.21
CA GLU A 258 -9.98 -23.38 7.82
C GLU A 258 -11.02 -23.72 6.74
N TYR A 259 -11.07 -22.95 5.64
CA TYR A 259 -11.95 -23.27 4.51
C TYR A 259 -11.70 -24.67 3.95
N ILE A 260 -10.45 -25.05 3.71
CA ILE A 260 -10.09 -26.39 3.19
C ILE A 260 -10.55 -27.50 4.14
N LYS A 261 -10.37 -27.32 5.46
CA LYS A 261 -10.77 -28.30 6.48
C LYS A 261 -12.27 -28.64 6.41
N TYR A 262 -13.12 -27.66 6.14
CA TYR A 262 -14.57 -27.85 6.06
C TYR A 262 -15.05 -28.27 4.67
N ASN A 263 -14.39 -27.83 3.61
CA ASN A 263 -14.91 -27.95 2.23
C ASN A 263 -14.14 -28.95 1.36
N GLY A 264 -12.99 -29.46 1.81
CA GLY A 264 -12.10 -30.30 1.01
C GLY A 264 -11.15 -31.13 1.85
N GLN A 265 -11.68 -32.04 2.68
CA GLN A 265 -10.90 -32.86 3.62
C GLN A 265 -9.82 -33.74 2.94
N TRP A 266 -9.97 -34.02 1.65
CA TRP A 266 -9.00 -34.79 0.86
C TRP A 266 -7.80 -33.95 0.40
N ILE A 267 -7.87 -32.61 0.48
CA ILE A 267 -6.84 -31.70 -0.01
C ILE A 267 -5.65 -31.71 0.94
N LYS A 268 -4.50 -32.18 0.44
CA LYS A 268 -3.24 -32.10 1.16
C LYS A 268 -2.64 -30.71 1.00
N SER A 269 -2.75 -29.87 2.04
CA SER A 269 -2.11 -28.55 2.06
C SER A 269 -0.77 -28.57 2.79
N ILE A 270 0.26 -27.94 2.23
CA ILE A 270 1.53 -27.65 2.91
C ILE A 270 1.72 -26.14 3.06
N VAL A 271 2.54 -25.72 4.03
CA VAL A 271 2.90 -24.31 4.24
C VAL A 271 4.41 -24.17 4.23
N LEU A 272 4.90 -23.25 3.39
CA LEU A 272 6.30 -22.87 3.27
C LEU A 272 6.48 -21.47 3.88
N THR A 273 7.43 -21.32 4.80
CA THR A 273 7.74 -20.03 5.44
C THR A 273 9.24 -19.82 5.64
N PRO A 274 9.72 -18.57 5.81
CA PRO A 274 11.04 -18.34 6.38
C PRO A 274 11.17 -18.95 7.80
N PRO A 275 12.41 -19.27 8.26
CA PRO A 275 12.65 -19.67 9.63
C PRO A 275 12.12 -18.64 10.63
N ASN A 276 11.75 -19.10 11.84
CA ASN A 276 11.24 -18.25 12.93
C ASN A 276 9.91 -17.53 12.64
N THR A 277 9.21 -17.85 11.55
CA THR A 277 7.85 -17.36 11.33
C THR A 277 6.93 -17.87 12.43
N LYS A 278 6.21 -16.97 13.11
CA LYS A 278 5.24 -17.29 14.17
C LYS A 278 3.95 -17.88 13.61
N ILE A 279 4.06 -19.06 13.00
CA ILE A 279 2.94 -19.83 12.45
C ILE A 279 2.71 -21.15 13.19
N ALA A 280 3.67 -21.57 14.02
CA ALA A 280 3.62 -22.84 14.76
C ALA A 280 2.40 -22.95 15.68
N GLU A 281 1.84 -21.82 16.14
CA GLU A 281 0.61 -21.78 16.94
C GLU A 281 -0.65 -22.20 16.14
N PHE A 282 -0.59 -22.15 14.80
CA PHE A 282 -1.71 -22.40 13.90
C PHE A 282 -1.45 -23.52 12.88
N TYR A 283 -0.19 -23.95 12.75
CA TYR A 283 0.20 -25.05 11.89
C TYR A 283 1.43 -25.79 12.42
N ASP A 284 1.23 -27.08 12.67
CA ASP A 284 2.32 -27.98 13.02
C ASP A 284 3.18 -28.26 11.78
N ASN A 285 4.50 -28.14 11.94
CA ASN A 285 5.52 -28.50 10.95
C ASN A 285 5.44 -27.77 9.59
N PRO A 286 5.58 -26.42 9.56
CA PRO A 286 5.84 -25.71 8.31
C PRO A 286 7.16 -26.17 7.68
N HIS A 287 7.23 -26.15 6.35
CA HIS A 287 8.49 -26.29 5.62
C HIS A 287 9.23 -24.95 5.64
N TRP A 288 10.47 -24.95 6.12
CA TRP A 288 11.28 -23.73 6.17
C TRP A 288 12.12 -23.56 4.92
N PHE A 289 12.25 -22.32 4.45
CA PHE A 289 13.17 -21.95 3.37
C PHE A 289 13.92 -20.66 3.70
N LYS A 290 15.20 -20.57 3.34
CA LYS A 290 16.03 -19.37 3.52
C LYS A 290 15.97 -18.46 2.31
N ASP A 291 15.76 -19.03 1.13
CA ASP A 291 15.71 -18.30 -0.13
C ASP A 291 14.76 -18.96 -1.14
N SER A 292 14.61 -18.32 -2.30
CA SER A 292 13.73 -18.80 -3.36
C SER A 292 14.13 -20.16 -3.94
N LYS A 293 15.41 -20.53 -3.93
CA LYS A 293 15.89 -21.81 -4.47
C LYS A 293 15.48 -22.96 -3.56
N GLU A 294 15.68 -22.81 -2.26
CA GLU A 294 15.25 -23.79 -1.27
C GLU A 294 13.72 -23.96 -1.29
N ALA A 295 12.96 -22.88 -1.45
CA ALA A 295 11.50 -22.96 -1.60
C ALA A 295 11.10 -23.78 -2.84
N ILE A 296 11.77 -23.58 -3.98
CA ILE A 296 11.53 -24.34 -5.22
C ILE A 296 11.88 -25.83 -5.01
N GLU A 297 13.00 -26.13 -4.35
CA GLU A 297 13.41 -27.51 -4.08
C GLU A 297 12.37 -28.24 -3.21
N ILE A 298 11.83 -27.58 -2.18
CA ILE A 298 10.75 -28.14 -1.37
C ILE A 298 9.51 -28.42 -2.21
N LEU A 299 9.12 -27.48 -3.10
CA LEU A 299 7.97 -27.65 -3.99
C LEU A 299 8.17 -28.81 -4.98
N LYS A 300 9.39 -29.03 -5.50
CA LYS A 300 9.70 -30.16 -6.39
C LYS A 300 9.64 -31.51 -5.67
N ASN A 301 10.09 -31.55 -4.41
CA ASN A 301 10.29 -32.79 -3.67
C ASN A 301 9.14 -33.17 -2.72
N THR A 302 8.09 -32.34 -2.62
CA THR A 302 6.98 -32.55 -1.69
C THR A 302 5.68 -32.79 -2.44
N HIS A 303 4.95 -33.85 -2.10
CA HIS A 303 3.61 -34.07 -2.62
C HIS A 303 2.58 -33.20 -1.88
N PHE A 304 1.85 -32.36 -2.62
CA PHE A 304 0.77 -31.49 -2.12
C PHE A 304 -0.29 -31.26 -3.19
N ASN A 305 -1.51 -30.92 -2.75
CA ASN A 305 -2.50 -30.26 -3.59
C ASN A 305 -2.31 -28.74 -3.52
N TYR A 306 -2.27 -28.15 -2.32
CA TYR A 306 -2.07 -26.71 -2.17
C TYR A 306 -0.79 -26.40 -1.38
N ALA A 307 0.08 -25.56 -1.92
CA ALA A 307 1.27 -25.07 -1.23
C ALA A 307 1.12 -23.57 -0.95
N PHE A 308 0.99 -23.20 0.32
CA PHE A 308 1.01 -21.79 0.72
C PHE A 308 2.46 -21.33 0.86
N VAL A 309 2.88 -20.35 0.07
CA VAL A 309 4.23 -19.81 0.08
C VAL A 309 4.19 -18.40 0.66
N TYR A 310 4.65 -18.26 1.90
CA TYR A 310 4.64 -17.00 2.63
C TYR A 310 5.83 -16.11 2.25
N THR A 311 5.63 -14.80 2.09
CA THR A 311 6.65 -13.75 1.82
C THR A 311 7.34 -13.76 0.45
N LEU A 312 7.33 -14.87 -0.29
CA LEU A 312 7.79 -14.90 -1.68
C LEU A 312 6.65 -14.52 -2.63
N ASP A 313 7.00 -14.18 -3.87
CA ASP A 313 6.04 -13.92 -4.93
C ASP A 313 6.27 -14.84 -6.13
N LYS A 314 5.31 -14.83 -7.07
CA LYS A 314 5.30 -15.68 -8.27
C LYS A 314 6.55 -15.55 -9.16
N SER A 315 7.38 -14.53 -8.97
CA SER A 315 8.66 -14.33 -9.64
C SER A 315 9.59 -15.53 -9.51
N ILE A 316 9.54 -16.27 -8.39
CA ILE A 316 10.39 -17.47 -8.17
C ILE A 316 10.11 -18.57 -9.21
N LEU A 317 8.91 -18.61 -9.80
CA LEU A 317 8.56 -19.60 -10.82
C LEU A 317 9.20 -19.30 -12.18
N LYS A 318 9.71 -18.08 -12.41
CA LYS A 318 10.46 -17.75 -13.63
C LYS A 318 11.83 -18.42 -13.64
N ASN A 319 12.49 -18.49 -12.48
CA ASN A 319 13.80 -19.12 -12.31
C ASN A 319 13.77 -20.62 -12.63
N ILE A 320 12.60 -21.25 -12.51
CA ILE A 320 12.41 -22.66 -12.88
C ILE A 320 12.62 -22.87 -14.38
N LYS A 321 12.16 -21.95 -15.24
CA LYS A 321 12.31 -22.09 -16.70
C LYS A 321 13.74 -21.88 -17.19
N GLU A 322 14.51 -21.00 -16.53
CA GLU A 322 15.89 -20.68 -16.93
C GLU A 322 16.87 -21.82 -16.62
N GLU A 323 16.65 -22.57 -15.54
CA GLU A 323 17.45 -23.76 -15.21
C GLU A 323 17.34 -24.84 -16.30
N TYR A 324 16.14 -25.15 -16.82
CA TYR A 324 16.00 -26.16 -17.89
C TYR A 324 16.71 -25.76 -19.18
N THR A 325 16.69 -24.47 -19.56
CA THR A 325 17.39 -24.00 -20.77
C THR A 325 18.92 -24.04 -20.68
N LEU A 326 19.50 -24.10 -19.48
CA LEU A 326 20.95 -24.19 -19.27
C LEU A 326 21.47 -25.64 -19.30
N PHE A 327 20.60 -26.64 -19.12
CA PHE A 327 20.96 -28.05 -19.12
C PHE A 327 20.55 -28.80 -20.41
N ASP A 328 19.91 -28.12 -21.36
CA ASP A 328 19.52 -28.65 -22.68
C ASP A 328 20.53 -28.32 -23.81
N ILE A 329 21.85 -28.30 -23.52
CA ILE A 329 22.92 -28.18 -24.55
C ILE A 329 23.75 -29.46 -24.62
#